data_AF-A0A5S6QPN4-F1
#
_entry.id   AF-A0A5S6QPN4-F1
#
_cell.length_a   1.000
_cell.length_b   1.000
_cell.length_c   1.000
_cell.angle_alpha   90.00
_cell.angle_beta   90.00
_cell.angle_gamma   90.00
#
_symmetry.space_group_name_H-M   'P 1'
#
loop_
_entity.id
_entity.type
_entity.pdbx_description
1 polymer ?
#
loop_
_entity_poly.entity_id
_entity_poly.type
_entity_poly.pdbx_seq_one_letter_code
_entity_poly.pdbx_strand_id
1 'polypeptide(L)'
;MEQLKCKAIRWCVRDSGYNQQLCAQMQQDLRRRNTSTDFRCVYGLNHIDCMQQIRSGSADAMNLDAEELYVAGRHLSLRVATYEKVEGREFVEEAFVVVRESSFKGYRTSDLANKRLCLPKVEEDNMQYHALISVLLPLGIIPSKEVDCRSPAQTIANYFGPSCMPGR
;
A
#
# COMPACT_ATOMS: atom_id res chain seq x y z
N MET A 1 -29.28 -0.45 33.42
CA MET A 1 -28.05 -1.05 32.85
C MET A 1 -28.34 -1.34 31.39
N GLU A 2 -27.89 -0.45 30.50
CA GLU A 2 -28.09 -0.60 29.06
C GLU A 2 -27.10 -1.66 28.57
N GLN A 3 -27.61 -2.81 28.12
CA GLN A 3 -26.78 -3.83 27.49
C GLN A 3 -26.11 -3.19 26.27
N LEU A 4 -24.77 -3.13 26.25
CA LEU A 4 -24.01 -2.84 25.04
C LEU A 4 -24.34 -3.93 24.02
N LYS A 5 -25.36 -3.69 23.19
CA LYS A 5 -25.56 -4.43 21.95
C LYS A 5 -24.34 -4.17 21.09
N CYS A 6 -23.55 -5.21 20.82
CA CYS A 6 -22.51 -5.15 19.81
C CYS A 6 -23.17 -4.76 18.48
N LYS A 7 -22.86 -3.57 17.99
CA LYS A 7 -23.27 -3.15 16.65
C LYS A 7 -22.61 -4.05 15.62
N ALA A 8 -23.33 -4.32 14.54
CA ALA A 8 -22.77 -5.09 13.43
C ALA A 8 -21.52 -4.38 12.86
N ILE A 9 -20.50 -5.14 12.50
CA ILE A 9 -19.34 -4.65 11.74
C ILE A 9 -19.67 -4.79 10.26
N ARG A 10 -19.70 -3.66 9.54
CA ARG A 10 -19.85 -3.59 8.09
C ARG A 10 -18.48 -3.51 7.44
N TRP A 11 -18.06 -4.61 6.83
CA TRP A 11 -16.77 -4.75 6.19
C TRP A 11 -16.89 -4.44 4.69
N CYS A 12 -16.21 -3.41 4.22
CA CYS A 12 -16.23 -3.00 2.82
C CYS A 12 -15.17 -3.77 2.03
N VAL A 13 -15.55 -4.33 0.88
CA VAL A 13 -14.65 -4.93 -0.09
C VAL A 13 -14.89 -4.35 -1.48
N ARG A 14 -13.85 -4.32 -2.32
CA ARG A 14 -13.99 -3.92 -3.73
C ARG A 14 -14.97 -4.85 -4.45
N ASP A 15 -15.90 -4.25 -5.17
CA ASP A 15 -16.97 -4.93 -5.87
C ASP A 15 -16.44 -5.75 -7.05
N SER A 16 -16.27 -7.05 -6.80
CA SER A 16 -15.93 -8.06 -7.80
C SER A 16 -16.50 -9.39 -7.36
N GLY A 17 -16.88 -10.26 -8.31
CA GLY A 17 -17.48 -11.56 -7.98
C GLY A 17 -16.61 -12.39 -7.02
N TYR A 18 -15.29 -12.32 -7.18
CA TYR A 18 -14.33 -13.00 -6.29
C TYR A 18 -14.37 -12.45 -4.85
N ASN A 19 -14.28 -11.13 -4.67
CA ASN A 19 -14.31 -10.52 -3.34
C ASN A 19 -15.67 -10.66 -2.65
N GLN A 20 -16.77 -10.57 -3.41
CA GLN A 20 -18.11 -10.81 -2.89
C GLN A 20 -18.23 -12.23 -2.32
N GLN A 21 -17.72 -13.22 -3.05
CA GLN A 21 -17.73 -14.62 -2.62
C GLN A 21 -16.92 -14.80 -1.32
N LEU A 22 -15.69 -14.28 -1.27
CA LEU A 22 -14.84 -14.39 -0.07
C LEU A 22 -15.46 -13.72 1.15
N CYS A 23 -16.01 -12.51 0.99
CA CYS A 23 -16.65 -11.81 2.10
C CYS A 23 -17.90 -12.57 2.58
N ALA A 24 -18.72 -13.08 1.66
CA ALA A 24 -19.90 -13.86 2.00
C ALA A 24 -19.55 -15.15 2.74
N GLN A 25 -18.47 -15.83 2.35
CA GLN A 25 -17.95 -17.01 3.06
C GLN A 25 -17.50 -16.66 4.48
N MET A 26 -16.71 -15.59 4.63
CA MET A 26 -16.30 -15.11 5.96
C MET A 26 -17.50 -14.77 6.85
N GLN A 27 -18.51 -14.10 6.29
CA GLN A 27 -19.76 -13.79 7.00
C GLN A 27 -20.48 -15.05 7.47
N GLN A 28 -20.54 -16.11 6.65
CA GLN A 28 -21.15 -17.38 7.03
C GLN A 28 -20.35 -18.10 8.12
N ASP A 29 -19.02 -18.11 8.02
CA ASP A 29 -18.16 -18.80 8.98
C ASP A 29 -18.16 -18.12 10.36
N LEU A 30 -18.17 -16.78 10.40
CA LEU A 30 -18.29 -16.04 11.66
C LEU A 30 -19.65 -16.29 12.34
N ARG A 31 -20.74 -16.35 11.55
CA ARG A 31 -22.06 -16.73 12.07
C ARG A 31 -22.07 -18.12 12.67
N ARG A 32 -21.43 -19.10 12.03
CA ARG A 32 -21.34 -20.48 12.53
C ARG A 32 -20.54 -20.61 13.83
N ARG A 33 -19.52 -19.76 14.03
CA ARG A 33 -18.71 -19.73 15.26
C ARG A 33 -19.41 -19.06 16.44
N ASN A 34 -20.67 -18.63 16.28
CA ASN A 34 -21.47 -17.96 17.30
C ASN A 34 -20.73 -16.78 17.95
N THR A 35 -19.99 -16.01 17.15
CA THR A 35 -19.36 -14.78 17.61
C THR A 35 -20.44 -13.79 18.02
N SER A 36 -20.28 -13.10 19.15
CA SER A 36 -21.22 -12.07 19.63
C SER A 36 -21.35 -10.84 18.72
N THR A 37 -20.64 -10.83 17.60
CA THR A 37 -20.53 -9.72 16.64
C THR A 37 -21.26 -10.10 15.36
N ASP A 38 -22.26 -9.31 14.95
CA ASP A 38 -22.88 -9.42 13.63
C ASP A 38 -21.90 -8.88 12.57
N PHE A 39 -21.63 -9.63 11.51
CA PHE A 39 -20.71 -9.24 10.44
C PHE A 39 -21.48 -9.10 9.13
N ARG A 40 -21.23 -8.02 8.39
CA ARG A 40 -21.93 -7.72 7.13
C ARG A 40 -20.96 -7.27 6.05
N CYS A 41 -21.12 -7.79 4.85
CA CYS A 41 -20.42 -7.31 3.66
C CYS A 41 -21.06 -6.03 3.10
N VAL A 42 -20.20 -5.06 2.78
CA VAL A 42 -20.52 -3.87 2.00
C VAL A 42 -19.61 -3.87 0.77
N TYR A 43 -20.11 -3.37 -0.36
CA TYR A 43 -19.37 -3.39 -1.62
C TYR A 43 -19.13 -1.96 -2.09
N GLY A 44 -17.89 -1.67 -2.44
CA GLY A 44 -17.50 -0.37 -3.02
C GLY A 44 -16.88 -0.55 -4.39
N LEU A 45 -17.04 0.45 -5.27
CA LEU A 45 -16.55 0.39 -6.66
C LEU A 45 -15.03 0.17 -6.74
N ASN A 46 -14.30 0.75 -5.79
CA ASN A 46 -12.85 0.63 -5.60
C ASN A 46 -12.51 0.93 -4.13
N HIS A 47 -11.23 0.90 -3.79
CA HIS A 47 -10.80 1.15 -2.41
C HIS A 47 -11.10 2.60 -1.96
N ILE A 48 -11.00 3.60 -2.85
CA ILE A 48 -11.39 4.98 -2.55
C ILE A 48 -12.87 5.08 -2.16
N ASP A 49 -13.76 4.42 -2.92
CA ASP A 49 -15.19 4.39 -2.60
C ASP A 49 -15.45 3.71 -1.25
N CYS A 50 -14.81 2.57 -0.96
CA CYS A 50 -14.91 1.96 0.38
C CYS A 50 -14.44 2.89 1.49
N MET A 51 -13.32 3.59 1.32
CA MET A 51 -12.84 4.56 2.31
C MET A 51 -13.82 5.73 2.49
N GLN A 52 -14.46 6.20 1.42
CA GLN A 52 -15.50 7.22 1.50
C GLN A 52 -16.75 6.73 2.24
N GLN A 53 -17.15 5.47 2.01
CA GLN A 53 -18.24 4.81 2.72
C GLN A 53 -17.94 4.65 4.21
N ILE A 54 -16.70 4.38 4.60
CA ILE A 54 -16.29 4.36 6.01
C ILE A 54 -16.39 5.77 6.61
N ARG A 55 -15.85 6.77 5.91
CA ARG A 55 -15.89 8.17 6.35
C ARG A 55 -17.33 8.68 6.53
N SER A 56 -18.26 8.29 5.67
CA SER A 56 -19.68 8.67 5.75
C SER A 56 -20.49 7.82 6.74
N GLY A 57 -19.89 6.77 7.31
CA GLY A 57 -20.55 5.86 8.23
C GLY A 57 -21.46 4.83 7.57
N SER A 58 -21.34 4.60 6.25
CA SER A 58 -22.02 3.52 5.51
C SER A 58 -21.31 2.16 5.67
N ALA A 59 -20.01 2.16 5.92
CA ALA A 59 -19.19 1.00 6.29
C ALA A 59 -18.40 1.30 7.58
N ASP A 60 -17.80 0.27 8.19
CA ASP A 60 -17.06 0.40 9.45
C ASP A 60 -15.57 0.09 9.30
N ALA A 61 -15.20 -0.87 8.44
CA ALA A 61 -13.82 -1.29 8.24
C ALA A 61 -13.58 -1.81 6.81
N MET A 62 -12.31 -1.81 6.40
CA MET A 62 -11.80 -2.46 5.20
C MET A 62 -10.32 -2.82 5.43
N ASN A 63 -9.77 -3.68 4.58
CA ASN A 63 -8.33 -3.91 4.48
C ASN A 63 -7.74 -2.98 3.41
N LEU A 64 -6.53 -2.47 3.62
CA LEU A 64 -5.84 -1.52 2.76
C LEU A 64 -4.34 -1.83 2.74
N ASP A 65 -3.73 -1.65 1.57
CA ASP A 65 -2.27 -1.72 1.41
C ASP A 65 -1.60 -0.42 1.92
N ALA A 66 -0.27 -0.43 2.05
CA ALA A 66 0.48 0.63 2.72
C ALA A 66 0.33 2.01 2.05
N GLU A 67 0.33 2.05 0.72
CA GLU A 67 0.12 3.23 -0.11
C GLU A 67 -1.29 3.82 0.08
N GLU A 68 -2.28 2.96 0.28
CA GLU A 68 -3.66 3.37 0.44
C GLU A 68 -3.94 3.90 1.85
N LEU A 69 -3.23 3.38 2.86
CA LEU A 69 -3.26 3.91 4.23
C LEU A 69 -2.83 5.38 4.28
N TYR A 70 -1.85 5.79 3.47
CA TYR A 70 -1.46 7.19 3.35
C TYR A 70 -2.65 8.04 2.86
N VAL A 71 -3.34 7.59 1.80
CA VAL A 71 -4.51 8.28 1.26
C VAL A 71 -5.65 8.34 2.30
N ALA A 72 -5.93 7.22 2.96
CA ALA A 72 -6.96 7.07 3.99
C ALA A 72 -6.75 8.06 5.15
N GLY A 73 -5.53 8.11 5.69
CA GLY A 73 -5.17 8.99 6.81
C GLY A 73 -5.11 10.45 6.39
N ARG A 74 -4.41 10.75 5.29
CA ARG A 74 -4.13 12.13 4.85
C ARG A 74 -5.36 12.84 4.31
N HIS A 75 -6.20 12.16 3.53
CA HIS A 75 -7.29 12.78 2.78
C HIS A 75 -8.69 12.46 3.35
N LEU A 76 -8.83 11.35 4.08
CA LEU A 76 -10.13 10.88 4.57
C LEU A 76 -10.21 10.81 6.11
N SER A 77 -9.13 11.17 6.81
CA SER A 77 -9.04 11.16 8.29
C SER A 77 -9.38 9.81 8.92
N LEU A 78 -9.15 8.72 8.19
CA LEU A 78 -9.32 7.36 8.70
C LEU A 78 -8.11 6.97 9.58
N ARG A 79 -8.30 5.97 10.44
CA ARG A 79 -7.27 5.49 11.36
C ARG A 79 -7.14 3.98 11.26
N VAL A 80 -5.90 3.49 11.38
CA VAL A 80 -5.61 2.06 11.46
C VAL A 80 -6.12 1.51 12.79
N ALA A 81 -6.97 0.49 12.73
CA ALA A 81 -7.48 -0.21 13.91
C ALA A 81 -6.65 -1.47 14.25
N THR A 82 -6.15 -2.16 13.22
CA THR A 82 -5.32 -3.36 13.32
C THR A 82 -4.49 -3.50 12.05
N TYR A 83 -3.49 -4.38 12.07
CA TYR A 83 -2.60 -4.70 10.96
C TYR A 83 -2.45 -6.22 10.84
N GLU A 84 -2.01 -6.68 9.67
CA GLU A 84 -1.81 -8.10 9.39
C GLU A 84 -0.54 -8.63 10.06
N LYS A 85 -0.58 -9.92 10.44
CA LYS A 85 0.57 -10.62 11.01
C LYS A 85 0.80 -11.91 10.25
N VAL A 86 2.05 -12.16 9.85
CA VAL A 86 2.50 -13.38 9.20
C VAL A 86 3.41 -14.14 10.16
N GLU A 87 3.07 -15.40 10.44
CA GLU A 87 3.80 -16.25 11.40
C GLU A 87 4.01 -15.61 12.78
N GLY A 88 3.01 -14.85 13.24
CA GLY A 88 3.04 -14.15 14.54
C GLY A 88 3.89 -12.89 14.57
N ARG A 89 4.53 -12.51 13.47
CA ARG A 89 5.27 -11.26 13.31
C ARG A 89 4.42 -10.25 12.56
N GLU A 90 4.69 -8.97 12.79
CA GLU A 90 4.07 -7.90 12.01
C GLU A 90 4.39 -8.12 10.53
N PHE A 91 3.39 -8.03 9.67
CA PHE A 91 3.64 -8.08 8.23
C PHE A 91 4.41 -6.81 7.84
N VAL A 92 5.65 -6.99 7.42
CA VAL A 92 6.53 -5.92 6.95
C VAL A 92 7.06 -6.34 5.59
N GLU A 93 6.82 -5.52 4.59
CA GLU A 93 7.46 -5.66 3.28
C GLU A 93 8.72 -4.78 3.26
N GLU A 94 9.85 -5.35 2.82
CA GLU A 94 11.14 -4.66 2.81
C GLU A 94 11.70 -4.59 1.38
N ALA A 95 12.10 -3.37 0.96
CA ALA A 95 12.77 -3.14 -0.31
C ALA A 95 14.29 -3.11 -0.10
N PHE A 96 15.02 -3.88 -0.91
CA PHE A 96 16.49 -3.91 -0.89
C PHE A 96 17.06 -3.50 -2.25
N VAL A 97 18.20 -2.81 -2.22
CA VAL A 97 18.99 -2.49 -3.42
C VAL A 97 20.13 -3.48 -3.53
N VAL A 98 20.12 -4.29 -4.60
CA VAL A 98 21.19 -5.27 -4.87
C VAL A 98 22.11 -4.71 -5.94
N VAL A 99 23.40 -4.65 -5.62
CA VAL A 99 24.45 -4.19 -6.53
C VAL A 99 25.50 -5.27 -6.73
N ARG A 100 26.15 -5.28 -7.89
CA ARG A 100 27.34 -6.09 -8.11
C ARG A 100 28.51 -5.46 -7.38
N GLU A 101 29.17 -6.21 -6.51
CA GLU A 101 30.32 -5.73 -5.70
C GLU A 101 31.40 -5.05 -6.56
N SER A 102 31.77 -5.66 -7.68
CA SER A 102 32.77 -5.10 -8.60
C SER A 102 32.41 -3.71 -9.15
N SER A 103 31.11 -3.39 -9.19
CA SER A 103 30.57 -2.14 -9.75
C SER A 103 30.31 -1.06 -8.70
N PHE A 104 30.42 -1.38 -7.40
CA PHE A 104 30.01 -0.49 -6.30
C PHE A 104 30.92 -0.62 -5.08
N LYS A 105 32.17 -0.17 -5.22
CA LYS A 105 33.21 -0.32 -4.17
C LYS A 105 33.16 0.74 -3.06
N GLY A 106 32.57 1.91 -3.35
CA GLY A 106 32.56 3.05 -2.42
C GLY A 106 31.41 3.04 -1.42
N TYR A 107 30.38 2.22 -1.66
CA TYR A 107 29.13 2.18 -0.89
C TYR A 107 28.42 3.54 -0.74
N ARG A 108 28.74 4.53 -1.57
CA ARG A 108 28.12 5.86 -1.53
C ARG A 108 26.92 5.91 -2.44
N THR A 109 25.82 6.49 -1.98
CA THR A 109 24.59 6.68 -2.77
C THR A 109 24.83 7.50 -4.04
N SER A 110 25.80 8.43 -4.02
CA SER A 110 26.23 9.20 -5.21
C SER A 110 26.83 8.34 -6.33
N ASP A 111 27.37 7.16 -6.01
CA ASP A 111 27.97 6.27 -6.99
C ASP A 111 26.90 5.54 -7.84
N LEU A 112 25.61 5.75 -7.53
CA LEU A 112 24.47 5.26 -8.29
C LEU A 112 24.15 6.13 -9.52
N ALA A 113 24.64 7.37 -9.59
CA ALA A 113 24.43 8.24 -10.73
C ALA A 113 24.97 7.59 -12.03
N ASN A 114 24.18 7.64 -13.09
CA ASN A 114 24.45 7.04 -14.40
C ASN A 114 24.62 5.50 -14.37
N LYS A 115 24.16 4.82 -13.32
CA LYS A 115 24.11 3.35 -13.27
C LYS A 115 22.76 2.85 -13.78
N ARG A 116 22.74 1.67 -14.40
CA ARG A 116 21.50 1.02 -14.83
C ARG A 116 20.66 0.62 -13.62
N LEU A 117 19.42 1.11 -13.56
CA LEU A 117 18.43 0.71 -12.59
C LEU A 117 17.53 -0.38 -13.19
N CYS A 118 17.26 -1.42 -12.41
CA CYS A 118 16.34 -2.49 -12.76
C CYS A 118 15.26 -2.55 -11.67
N LEU A 119 14.01 -2.25 -12.04
CA LEU A 119 12.86 -2.41 -11.15
C LEU A 119 11.93 -3.50 -11.72
N PRO A 120 11.25 -4.27 -10.86
CA PRO A 120 10.33 -5.31 -11.32
C PRO A 120 9.13 -4.73 -12.07
N LYS A 121 8.65 -3.53 -11.71
CA LYS A 121 7.52 -2.85 -12.36
C LYS A 121 7.48 -1.34 -12.04
N VAL A 122 6.87 -0.54 -12.93
CA VAL A 122 6.57 0.91 -12.72
C VAL A 122 5.16 1.16 -12.19
N GLU A 123 4.41 0.12 -11.80
CA GLU A 123 3.02 0.32 -11.37
C GLU A 123 2.92 1.04 -10.01
N GLU A 124 1.80 1.74 -9.82
CA GLU A 124 1.47 2.51 -8.60
C GLU A 124 1.37 1.65 -7.34
N ASP A 125 1.36 0.32 -7.43
CA ASP A 125 1.37 -0.58 -6.27
C ASP A 125 2.77 -1.20 -6.06
N ASN A 126 3.80 -0.69 -6.76
CA ASN A 126 5.16 -1.21 -6.65
C ASN A 126 5.91 -0.53 -5.49
N MET A 127 6.08 -1.25 -4.38
CA MET A 127 6.84 -0.78 -3.22
C MET A 127 8.27 -0.32 -3.57
N GLN A 128 8.97 -0.96 -4.52
CA GLN A 128 10.35 -0.59 -4.84
C GLN A 128 10.42 0.76 -5.59
N TYR A 129 9.46 1.03 -6.48
CA TYR A 129 9.32 2.33 -7.12
C TYR A 129 8.97 3.41 -6.09
N HIS A 130 8.01 3.15 -5.21
CA HIS A 130 7.64 4.07 -4.13
C HIS A 130 8.74 4.32 -3.13
N ALA A 131 9.50 3.29 -2.74
CA ALA A 131 10.67 3.44 -1.91
C ALA A 131 11.66 4.40 -2.58
N LEU A 132 11.89 4.26 -3.89
CA LEU A 132 12.77 5.18 -4.62
C LEU A 132 12.24 6.62 -4.60
N ILE A 133 10.98 6.85 -5.00
CA ILE A 133 10.44 8.21 -5.15
C ILE A 133 10.07 8.91 -3.84
N SER A 134 9.57 8.15 -2.86
CA SER A 134 8.96 8.70 -1.64
C SER A 134 9.86 8.58 -0.42
N VAL A 135 10.89 7.72 -0.46
CA VAL A 135 11.85 7.55 0.65
C VAL A 135 13.25 7.97 0.22
N LEU A 136 13.79 7.37 -0.83
CA LEU A 136 15.19 7.54 -1.21
C LEU A 136 15.49 8.91 -1.86
N LEU A 137 14.54 9.49 -2.61
CA LEU A 137 14.66 10.86 -3.12
C LEU A 137 14.78 11.90 -1.99
N PRO A 138 13.85 11.97 -1.00
CA PRO A 138 14.01 12.85 0.15
C PRO A 138 15.29 12.67 0.96
N LEU A 139 15.85 11.45 1.00
CA LEU A 139 17.12 11.16 1.69
C LEU A 139 18.36 11.71 0.96
N GLY A 140 18.17 12.34 -0.21
CA GLY A 140 19.25 13.01 -0.92
C GLY A 140 20.15 12.08 -1.73
N ILE A 141 19.65 10.88 -2.08
CA ILE A 141 20.35 10.02 -3.06
C ILE A 141 20.51 10.76 -4.39
N ILE A 142 19.44 11.42 -4.82
CA ILE A 142 19.47 12.31 -5.98
C ILE A 142 19.62 13.74 -5.47
N PRO A 143 20.64 14.49 -5.91
CA PRO A 143 20.80 15.88 -5.51
C PRO A 143 19.53 16.69 -5.80
N SER A 144 19.07 17.52 -4.88
CA SER A 144 17.80 18.26 -5.02
C SER A 144 17.72 19.12 -6.28
N LYS A 145 18.87 19.54 -6.83
CA LYS A 145 18.99 20.29 -8.08
C LYS A 145 18.65 19.46 -9.34
N GLU A 146 18.68 18.14 -9.24
CA GLU A 146 18.40 17.18 -10.32
C GLU A 146 16.98 16.63 -10.25
N VAL A 147 16.19 17.02 -9.25
CA VAL A 147 14.80 16.60 -9.07
C VAL A 147 13.87 17.41 -9.98
N ASP A 148 13.16 16.72 -10.87
CA ASP A 148 12.04 17.27 -11.65
C ASP A 148 10.72 17.04 -10.88
N CYS A 149 10.23 18.10 -10.25
CA CYS A 149 8.98 18.07 -9.48
C CYS A 149 7.72 17.78 -10.32
N ARG A 150 7.81 17.81 -11.66
CA ARG A 150 6.68 17.48 -12.54
C ARG A 150 6.55 15.99 -12.77
N SER A 151 7.66 15.24 -12.66
CA SER A 151 7.69 13.81 -12.92
C SER A 151 8.80 13.13 -12.12
N PRO A 152 8.42 12.38 -11.05
CA PRO A 152 9.35 11.51 -10.34
C PRO A 152 10.00 10.48 -11.28
N ALA A 153 9.27 9.98 -12.27
CA ALA A 153 9.79 9.05 -13.27
C ALA A 153 10.90 9.69 -14.11
N GLN A 154 10.72 10.95 -14.55
CA GLN A 154 11.75 11.67 -15.31
C GLN A 154 12.98 11.96 -14.45
N THR A 155 12.79 12.29 -13.18
CA THR A 155 13.88 12.47 -12.20
C THR A 155 14.75 11.21 -12.14
N ILE A 156 14.11 10.05 -11.96
CA ILE A 156 14.79 8.75 -11.92
C ILE A 156 15.49 8.46 -13.26
N ALA A 157 14.79 8.66 -14.38
CA ALA A 157 15.35 8.39 -15.72
C ALA A 157 16.60 9.24 -16.00
N ASN A 158 16.61 10.50 -15.60
CA ASN A 158 17.76 11.40 -15.77
C ASN A 158 18.93 11.00 -14.89
N TYR A 159 18.68 10.62 -13.63
CA TYR A 159 19.75 10.29 -12.68
C TYR A 159 20.42 8.94 -12.98
N PHE A 160 19.65 7.91 -13.35
CA PHE A 160 20.17 6.56 -13.61
C PHE A 160 20.54 6.34 -15.09
N GLY A 161 19.95 7.10 -16.02
CA GLY A 161 20.14 6.87 -17.45
C GLY A 161 19.41 5.61 -17.96
N PRO A 162 19.83 5.02 -19.09
CA PRO A 162 19.16 3.87 -19.71
C PRO A 162 18.95 2.71 -18.73
N SER A 163 17.69 2.42 -18.42
CA SER A 163 17.28 1.54 -17.33
C SER A 163 16.10 0.66 -17.77
N CYS A 164 15.81 -0.40 -17.00
CA CYS A 164 14.68 -1.29 -17.27
C CYS A 164 13.68 -1.19 -16.13
N MET A 165 12.48 -0.73 -16.48
CA MET A 165 11.35 -0.74 -15.57
C MET A 165 10.12 -1.10 -16.40
N PRO A 166 9.72 -2.38 -16.41
CA PRO A 166 8.59 -2.82 -17.20
C PRO A 166 7.32 -2.03 -16.83
N GLY A 167 6.79 -1.30 -17.81
CA GLY A 167 5.41 -0.79 -17.82
C GLY A 167 4.51 -1.77 -18.57
N ARG A 168 3.20 -1.62 -18.40
CA ARG A 168 2.21 -2.33 -19.24
C ARG A 168 2.21 -1.80 -20.66
#